data_AF-A0A354V305-F1
#
_entry.id   AF-A0A354V305-F1
#
_cell.length_a   1.000
_cell.length_b   1.000
_cell.length_c   1.000
_cell.angle_alpha   90.00
_cell.angle_beta   90.00
_cell.angle_gamma   90.00
#
_symmetry.space_group_name_H-M   'P 1'
#
loop_
_entity.id
_entity.type
_entity.pdbx_description
1 polymer ?
#
loop_
_entity_poly.entity_id
_entity_poly.type
_entity_poly.pdbx_seq_one_letter_code
_entity_poly.pdbx_strand_id
1 'polypeptide(L)' 'VERKLSNYWGYNTLSFFAPEPRYSQDNPLDAFRTTVARLHDSGIEVMLDVVYNHTAEG' A
#
# COMPACT_ATOMS: atom_id res chain seq x y z
N VAL A 1 -25.53 15.99 -5.12
CA VAL A 1 -25.21 15.30 -3.84
C VAL A 1 -23.78 14.82 -3.94
N GLU A 2 -22.86 15.47 -3.24
CA GLU A 2 -21.48 14.98 -3.13
C GLU A 2 -21.46 13.77 -2.20
N ARG A 3 -20.93 12.65 -2.69
CA ARG A 3 -20.81 11.43 -1.89
C ARG A 3 -19.37 11.38 -1.37
N LYS A 4 -19.20 11.44 -0.04
CA LYS A 4 -17.90 11.37 0.66
C LYS A 4 -17.28 9.96 0.58
N LEU A 5 -17.06 9.47 -0.63
CA LEU A 5 -16.47 8.16 -0.89
C LEU A 5 -14.94 8.29 -0.87
N SER A 6 -14.26 7.16 -0.68
CA SER A 6 -12.81 7.07 -0.73
C SER A 6 -12.37 5.88 -1.59
N ASN A 7 -11.15 5.95 -2.13
CA ASN A 7 -10.55 4.81 -2.81
C ASN A 7 -10.17 3.75 -1.77
N TYR A 8 -11.00 2.72 -1.67
CA TYR A 8 -10.80 1.63 -0.73
C TYR A 8 -9.78 0.60 -1.23
N TRP A 9 -9.87 0.19 -2.50
CA TRP A 9 -9.00 -0.87 -3.04
C TRP A 9 -7.57 -0.42 -3.34
N GLY A 10 -7.35 0.86 -3.63
CA GLY A 10 -6.01 1.39 -3.87
C GLY A 10 -5.47 1.22 -5.30
N TYR A 11 -6.26 0.71 -6.26
CA TYR A 11 -5.87 0.60 -7.69
C TYR A 11 -5.84 1.96 -8.42
N ASN A 12 -5.24 2.98 -7.81
CA ASN A 12 -5.06 4.33 -8.35
C ASN A 12 -3.77 4.96 -7.80
N THR A 13 -2.63 4.51 -8.34
CA THR A 13 -1.29 4.80 -7.78
C THR A 13 -0.74 6.15 -8.24
N LEU A 14 -0.28 6.98 -7.30
CA LEU A 14 0.44 8.24 -7.60
C LEU A 14 1.97 8.08 -7.53
N SER A 15 2.48 7.27 -6.60
CA SER A 15 3.92 7.04 -6.40
C SER A 15 4.19 5.55 -6.21
N PHE A 16 5.14 5.01 -6.97
CA PHE A 16 5.41 3.58 -7.04
C PHE A 16 6.35 3.05 -5.95
N PHE A 17 7.11 3.94 -5.30
CA PHE A 17 8.15 3.55 -4.34
C PHE A 17 7.81 3.92 -2.89
N ALA A 18 6.64 4.50 -2.66
CA ALA A 18 6.16 4.89 -1.35
C ALA A 18 5.02 3.97 -0.89
N PRO A 19 5.09 3.35 0.30
CA PRO A 19 3.98 2.57 0.85
C PRO A 19 2.79 3.49 1.23
N GLU A 20 1.56 2.95 1.14
CA GLU A 20 0.31 3.66 1.43
C GLU A 20 0.26 4.12 2.91
N PRO A 21 0.27 5.44 3.18
CA PRO A 21 0.30 5.96 4.55
C PRO A 21 -0.93 5.58 5.38
N ARG A 22 -2.10 5.38 4.75
CA ARG A 22 -3.33 5.02 5.48
C ARG A 22 -3.25 3.67 6.21
N TYR A 23 -2.31 2.82 5.85
CA TYR A 23 -2.10 1.51 6.50
C TYR A 23 -1.11 1.56 7.66
N SER A 24 -0.55 2.73 7.98
CA SER A 24 0.37 2.94 9.10
C SER A 24 -0.10 4.10 9.97
N GLN A 25 0.12 4.00 11.28
CA GLN A 25 -0.08 5.13 12.20
C GLN A 25 1.17 6.01 12.30
N ASP A 26 2.35 5.41 12.13
CA ASP A 26 3.66 6.06 12.21
C ASP A 26 4.36 5.98 10.83
N ASN A 27 5.68 5.77 10.81
CA ASN A 27 6.49 5.64 9.59
C ASN A 27 6.03 4.44 8.73
N PRO A 28 5.38 4.68 7.57
CA PRO A 28 4.84 3.60 6.73
C PRO A 28 5.92 2.68 6.17
N LEU A 29 7.13 3.19 5.94
CA LEU A 29 8.25 2.39 5.44
C LEU A 29 8.75 1.39 6.48
N ASP A 30 8.98 1.84 7.71
CA ASP A 30 9.46 0.98 8.80
C ASP A 30 8.39 -0.03 9.22
N ALA A 31 7.12 0.39 9.26
CA ALA A 31 5.99 -0.48 9.56
C ALA A 31 5.85 -1.60 8.52
N PHE A 32 5.93 -1.25 7.23
CA PHE A 32 5.88 -2.23 6.14
C PHE A 32 7.06 -3.20 6.20
N ARG A 33 8.30 -2.69 6.32
CA ARG A 33 9.51 -3.52 6.43
C ARG A 33 9.45 -4.49 7.60
N THR A 34 9.02 -4.02 8.78
CA THR A 34 8.90 -4.85 9.99
C THR A 34 7.85 -5.94 9.81
N THR A 35 6.74 -5.63 9.15
CA THR A 35 5.68 -6.60 8.86
C THR A 35 6.18 -7.71 7.95
N VAL A 36 6.84 -7.35 6.85
CA VAL A 36 7.45 -8.32 5.91
C VAL A 36 8.47 -9.21 6.61
N ALA A 37 9.36 -8.64 7.43
CA ALA A 37 10.34 -9.41 8.18
C ALA A 37 9.69 -10.47 9.09
N ARG A 38 8.66 -10.09 9.86
CA ARG A 38 7.95 -11.01 10.76
C ARG A 38 7.19 -12.12 10.03
N LEU A 39 6.62 -11.81 8.87
CA LEU A 39 5.96 -12.82 8.02
C LEU A 39 6.98 -13.84 7.51
N HIS A 40 8.13 -13.37 7.01
CA HIS A 40 9.21 -14.25 6.57
C HIS A 40 9.79 -15.10 7.70
N ASP A 41 10.00 -14.54 8.90
CA ASP A 41 10.43 -15.30 10.09
C ASP A 41 9.44 -16.42 10.44
N SER A 42 8.17 -16.27 10.06
CA SER A 42 7.11 -17.26 10.25
C SER A 42 6.93 -18.21 9.05
N GLY A 43 7.77 -18.11 8.01
CA GLY A 43 7.67 -18.90 6.79
C GLY A 43 6.52 -18.52 5.85
N ILE A 44 6.01 -17.29 5.96
CA ILE A 44 4.91 -16.77 5.13
C ILE A 44 5.48 -15.82 4.07
N GLU A 45 5.25 -16.13 2.80
CA GLU A 45 5.66 -15.27 1.67
C GLU A 45 4.75 -14.03 1.54
N VAL A 46 5.32 -12.95 1.01
CA VAL A 46 4.60 -11.70 0.75
C VAL A 46 4.59 -11.41 -0.75
N MET A 47 3.39 -11.30 -1.33
CA MET A 47 3.18 -10.87 -2.70
C MET A 47 2.38 -9.57 -2.69
N LEU A 48 2.85 -8.57 -3.46
CA LEU A 48 2.17 -7.28 -3.60
C LEU A 48 1.42 -7.25 -4.93
N ASP A 49 0.15 -6.89 -4.87
CA ASP A 49 -0.61 -6.52 -6.07
C ASP A 49 -0.14 -5.13 -6.54
N VAL A 50 0.29 -5.02 -7.80
CA VAL A 50 0.96 -3.84 -8.34
C VAL A 50 0.23 -3.32 -9.58
N VAL A 51 0.09 -2.00 -9.62
CA VAL A 51 -0.59 -1.29 -10.71
C VAL A 51 0.42 -0.38 -11.39
N TYR A 52 0.96 -0.83 -12.52
CA TYR A 52 1.91 -0.05 -13.35
C TYR A 52 1.30 0.40 -14.69
N ASN A 53 0.09 -0.03 -15.00
CA ASN A 53 -0.58 0.23 -16.27
C ASN A 53 -1.25 1.61 -16.36
N HIS A 54 -1.44 2.32 -15.23
CA HIS A 54 -1.96 3.69 -15.17
C HIS A 54 -1.51 4.40 -13.89
N THR A 55 -1.73 5.72 -13.81
CA THR A 55 -1.49 6.55 -12.62
C THR A 55 -2.78 7.16 -12.08
N ALA A 56 -2.70 7.76 -10.89
CA ALA A 56 -3.80 8.49 -10.28
C ALA A 56 -4.17 9.82 -10.97
N GLU A 57 -3.40 10.22 -11.98
CA GLU A 57 -3.53 11.53 -12.62
C GLU A 57 -4.55 11.57 -13.76
N GLY A 58 -4.87 10.41 -14.36
CA GLY A 58 -5.87 10.30 -15.43
C GLY A 58 -5.38 10.76 -16.80
#